data_AF-A0A2W6T587-F1
#
_entry.id   AF-A0A2W6T587-F1
#
_cell.length_a   1.000
_cell.length_b   1.000
_cell.length_c   1.000
_cell.angle_alpha   90.00
_cell.angle_beta   90.00
_cell.angle_gamma   90.00
#
_symmetry.space_group_name_H-M   'P 1'
#
loop_
_entity.id
_entity.type
_entity.pdbx_description
1 polymer ?
#
loop_
_entity_poly.entity_id
_entity_poly.type
_entity_poly.pdbx_seq_one_letter_code
_entity_poly.pdbx_strand_id
1 'polypeptide(L)'
;MLFPMSEPRKILSLQPSTKTPEEREAEALALLTLAIGRKQCVRWTYNEVDMEAAPQAVYLKKESLYCDAVVTHRNGVKSKELKLGSFRLSGLKGIKLSENGSELWPDIQLSDGRYGVIIAAWGQT
;
A
#
# COMPACT_ATOMS: atom_id res chain seq x y z
N MET A 1 -42.75 20.61 35.13
CA MET A 1 -42.56 20.06 33.77
C MET A 1 -41.15 20.42 33.35
N LEU A 2 -40.24 19.44 33.26
CA LEU A 2 -38.82 19.66 32.96
C LEU A 2 -38.60 19.80 31.45
N PHE A 3 -37.87 20.84 31.06
CA PHE A 3 -37.34 21.00 29.71
C PHE A 3 -36.18 20.00 29.49
N PRO A 4 -36.10 19.28 28.36
CA PRO A 4 -35.02 18.35 28.13
C PRO A 4 -33.70 19.09 27.88
N MET A 5 -32.64 18.56 28.49
CA MET A 5 -31.26 19.03 28.35
C MET A 5 -30.81 18.91 26.88
N SER A 6 -30.43 20.03 26.26
CA SER A 6 -29.63 20.03 25.04
C SER A 6 -28.20 19.64 25.39
N GLU A 7 -27.85 18.37 25.18
CA GLU A 7 -26.44 17.97 25.14
C GLU A 7 -25.76 18.60 23.90
N PRO A 8 -24.57 19.21 24.06
CA PRO A 8 -23.84 19.75 22.93
C PRO A 8 -23.40 18.60 22.01
N ARG A 9 -23.81 18.64 20.74
CA ARG A 9 -23.33 17.71 19.71
C ARG A 9 -21.81 17.87 19.57
N LYS A 10 -21.07 16.84 19.97
CA LYS A 10 -19.63 16.73 19.67
C LYS A 10 -19.46 16.68 18.16
N ILE A 11 -19.03 17.79 17.58
CA ILE A 11 -18.63 17.86 16.18
C ILE A 11 -17.32 17.07 16.10
N LEU A 12 -17.31 15.96 15.35
CA LEU A 12 -16.07 15.24 15.08
C LEU A 12 -15.19 16.14 14.20
N SER A 13 -14.26 16.85 14.81
CA SER A 13 -13.15 17.48 14.10
C SER A 13 -12.28 16.35 13.56
N LEU A 14 -12.43 16.01 12.29
CA LEU A 14 -11.49 15.19 11.53
C LEU A 14 -10.17 15.97 11.45
N GLN A 15 -9.33 15.83 12.47
CA GLN A 15 -7.95 16.29 12.38
C GLN A 15 -7.28 15.48 11.26
N PRO A 16 -6.64 16.11 10.26
CA PRO A 16 -5.83 15.38 9.31
C PRO A 16 -4.78 14.60 10.11
N SER A 17 -4.71 13.29 9.89
CA SER A 17 -3.85 12.38 10.63
C SER A 17 -2.40 12.84 10.52
N THR A 18 -1.87 13.47 11.58
CA THR A 18 -0.46 13.89 11.72
C THR A 18 0.41 12.68 12.05
N LYS A 19 0.38 11.63 11.21
CA LYS A 19 1.30 10.50 11.37
C LYS A 19 2.70 10.94 10.97
N THR A 20 3.67 10.59 11.81
CA THR A 20 5.09 10.74 11.51
C THR A 20 5.46 9.95 10.23
N PRO A 21 6.58 10.27 9.57
CA PRO A 21 7.06 9.48 8.42
C PRO A 21 7.23 7.99 8.74
N GLU A 22 7.73 7.67 9.94
CA GLU A 22 8.00 6.30 10.38
C GLU A 22 6.70 5.50 10.59
N GLU A 23 5.69 6.08 11.25
CA GLU A 23 4.39 5.44 11.43
C GLU A 23 3.68 5.17 10.10
N ARG A 24 3.83 6.08 9.12
CA ARG A 24 3.29 5.87 7.77
C ARG A 24 3.97 4.73 7.05
N GLU A 25 5.28 4.60 7.20
CA GLU A 25 6.04 3.50 6.60
C GLU A 25 5.68 2.16 7.27
N ALA A 26 5.52 2.14 8.59
CA ALA A 26 5.06 0.96 9.33
C ALA A 26 3.62 0.54 8.92
N GLU A 27 2.71 1.50 8.76
CA GLU A 27 1.37 1.26 8.26
C GLU A 27 1.39 0.72 6.82
N ALA A 28 2.23 1.31 5.95
CA ALA A 28 2.44 0.83 4.59
C ALA A 28 2.91 -0.62 4.57
N LEU A 29 3.89 -0.96 5.41
CA LEU A 29 4.41 -2.31 5.54
C LEU A 29 3.32 -3.30 5.96
N ALA A 30 2.53 -2.95 6.97
CA ALA A 30 1.43 -3.78 7.46
C ALA A 30 0.37 -4.01 6.36
N LEU A 31 -0.07 -2.95 5.69
CA LEU A 31 -1.09 -3.03 4.63
C LEU A 31 -0.62 -3.81 3.41
N LEU A 32 0.63 -3.61 2.97
CA LEU A 32 1.18 -4.32 1.81
C LEU A 32 1.40 -5.80 2.10
N THR A 33 1.91 -6.14 3.29
CA THR A 33 2.08 -7.54 3.71
C THR A 33 0.73 -8.26 3.77
N LEU A 34 -0.29 -7.58 4.33
CA LEU A 34 -1.65 -8.09 4.36
C LEU A 34 -2.23 -8.30 2.95
N ALA A 35 -2.01 -7.34 2.04
CA ALA A 35 -2.47 -7.43 0.66
C ALA A 35 -1.83 -8.59 -0.10
N ILE A 36 -0.52 -8.81 0.05
CA ILE A 36 0.19 -9.94 -0.56
C ILE A 36 -0.38 -11.26 -0.02
N GLY A 37 -0.54 -11.39 1.30
CA GLY A 37 -1.11 -12.60 1.91
C GLY A 37 -2.55 -12.88 1.46
N ARG A 38 -3.35 -11.82 1.23
CA ARG A 38 -4.73 -11.93 0.73
C ARG A 38 -4.86 -11.98 -0.78
N LYS A 39 -3.75 -11.84 -1.51
CA LYS A 39 -3.74 -11.74 -2.97
C LYS A 39 -4.62 -10.61 -3.52
N GLN A 40 -4.59 -9.45 -2.86
CA GLN A 40 -5.39 -8.27 -3.20
C GLN A 40 -4.55 -7.18 -3.85
N CYS A 41 -5.16 -6.42 -4.76
CA CYS A 41 -4.61 -5.16 -5.23
C CYS A 41 -4.65 -4.10 -4.13
N VAL A 42 -3.83 -3.07 -4.28
CA VAL A 42 -3.73 -1.94 -3.36
C VAL A 42 -3.72 -0.66 -4.16
N ARG A 43 -4.42 0.35 -3.65
CA ARG A 43 -4.40 1.71 -4.20
C ARG A 43 -3.51 2.59 -3.34
N TRP A 44 -2.65 3.38 -3.98
CA TRP A 44 -1.80 4.35 -3.31
C TRP A 44 -1.51 5.53 -4.22
N THR A 45 -0.98 6.60 -3.64
CA THR A 45 -0.37 7.70 -4.38
C THR A 45 1.14 7.60 -4.29
N TYR A 46 1.83 7.66 -5.43
CA TYR A 46 3.28 7.71 -5.52
C TYR A 46 3.68 8.77 -6.55
N ASN A 47 4.61 9.67 -6.19
CA ASN A 47 4.97 10.83 -7.02
C ASN A 47 3.76 11.60 -7.56
N GLU A 48 2.77 11.87 -6.68
CA GLU A 48 1.51 12.57 -6.99
C GLU A 48 0.57 11.85 -7.97
N VAL A 49 0.92 10.63 -8.40
CA VAL A 49 0.08 9.80 -9.26
C VAL A 49 -0.65 8.78 -8.41
N ASP A 50 -1.97 8.77 -8.51
CA ASP A 50 -2.80 7.72 -7.93
C ASP A 50 -2.70 6.45 -8.78
N MET A 51 -2.41 5.33 -8.14
CA MET A 51 -2.20 4.06 -8.83
C MET A 51 -2.95 2.95 -8.10
N GLU A 52 -3.54 2.05 -8.87
CA GLU A 52 -3.87 0.71 -8.39
C GLU A 52 -2.78 -0.24 -8.84
N ALA A 53 -2.29 -1.04 -7.91
CA ALA A 53 -1.21 -1.96 -8.16
C ALA A 53 -1.39 -3.29 -7.43
N ALA A 54 -0.89 -4.33 -8.07
CA ALA A 54 -0.83 -5.71 -7.60
C ALA A 54 0.51 -5.94 -6.88
N PRO A 55 0.57 -5.88 -5.53
CA PRO A 55 1.81 -6.05 -4.79
C PRO A 55 2.32 -7.50 -4.89
N GLN A 56 3.61 -7.67 -5.13
CA GLN A 56 4.26 -8.96 -5.36
C GLN A 56 5.22 -9.34 -4.23
N ALA A 57 6.03 -8.39 -3.78
CA ALA A 57 6.99 -8.61 -2.71
C ALA A 57 7.30 -7.32 -1.94
N VAL A 58 7.45 -7.41 -0.63
CA VAL A 58 7.97 -6.36 0.24
C VAL A 58 9.31 -6.82 0.81
N TYR A 59 10.30 -5.95 0.75
CA TYR A 59 11.67 -6.27 1.16
C TYR A 59 12.40 -5.06 1.70
N LEU A 60 13.34 -5.30 2.61
CA LEU A 60 14.30 -4.33 3.11
C LEU A 60 15.57 -4.43 2.27
N LYS A 61 15.99 -3.31 1.68
CA LYS A 61 17.27 -3.22 0.96
C LYS A 61 18.09 -2.06 1.52
N LYS A 62 19.30 -2.37 1.98
CA LYS A 62 20.19 -1.45 2.72
C LYS A 62 19.51 -0.94 3.99
N GLU A 63 18.80 0.18 3.90
CA GLU A 63 18.12 0.85 5.02
C GLU A 63 16.76 1.39 4.59
N SER A 64 16.14 0.77 3.58
CA SER A 64 14.88 1.26 3.04
C SER A 64 13.99 0.11 2.62
N LEU A 65 12.70 0.28 2.94
CA LEU A 65 11.67 -0.67 2.58
C LEU A 65 11.17 -0.38 1.17
N TYR A 66 11.05 -1.44 0.39
CA TYR A 66 10.55 -1.41 -0.97
C TYR A 66 9.43 -2.43 -1.16
N CYS A 67 8.53 -2.12 -2.08
CA CYS A 67 7.48 -2.99 -2.56
C CYS A 67 7.62 -3.12 -4.07
N ASP A 68 7.80 -4.34 -4.56
CA ASP A 68 7.64 -4.68 -5.96
C ASP A 68 6.16 -4.89 -6.25
N ALA A 69 5.63 -4.18 -7.24
CA ALA A 69 4.23 -4.26 -7.60
C ALA A 69 3.98 -3.98 -9.09
N VAL A 70 2.91 -4.56 -9.61
CA VAL A 70 2.48 -4.38 -11.00
C VAL A 70 1.38 -3.34 -11.05
N VAL A 71 1.61 -2.20 -11.70
CA VAL A 71 0.61 -1.12 -11.79
C VAL A 71 -0.45 -1.44 -12.83
N THR A 72 -1.66 -1.73 -12.38
CA THR A 72 -2.81 -2.07 -13.24
C THR A 72 -3.57 -0.83 -13.70
N HIS A 73 -3.66 0.20 -12.86
CA HIS A 73 -4.32 1.47 -13.17
C HIS A 73 -3.47 2.66 -12.74
N ARG A 74 -3.50 3.75 -13.53
CA ARG A 74 -2.94 5.06 -13.19
C ARG A 74 -4.01 6.13 -13.36
N ASN A 75 -4.29 6.90 -12.32
CA ASN A 75 -5.34 7.91 -12.29
C ASN A 75 -6.69 7.36 -12.79
N GLY A 76 -7.02 6.12 -12.43
CA GLY A 76 -8.23 5.41 -12.88
C GLY A 76 -8.20 4.87 -14.32
N VAL A 77 -7.15 5.15 -15.09
CA VAL A 77 -6.97 4.63 -16.46
C VAL A 77 -6.18 3.32 -16.41
N LYS A 78 -6.70 2.27 -17.06
CA LYS A 78 -6.01 0.97 -17.15
C LYS A 78 -4.67 1.13 -17.89
N SER A 79 -3.59 0.63 -17.29
CA SER A 79 -2.27 0.61 -17.94
C SER A 79 -2.32 -0.27 -19.19
N LYS A 80 -1.89 0.28 -20.32
CA LYS A 80 -1.77 -0.48 -21.59
C LYS A 80 -0.67 -1.53 -21.52
N GLU A 81 0.36 -1.27 -20.72
CA GLU A 81 1.52 -2.14 -20.55
C GLU A 81 1.74 -2.35 -19.05
N LEU A 82 1.55 -3.60 -18.61
CA LEU A 82 1.81 -3.98 -17.22
C LEU A 82 3.32 -4.15 -17.04
N LYS A 83 3.87 -3.51 -16.01
CA LYS A 83 5.29 -3.60 -15.65
C LYS A 83 5.44 -3.78 -14.16
N LEU A 84 6.41 -4.60 -13.77
CA LEU A 84 6.86 -4.70 -12.39
C LEU A 84 7.66 -3.43 -12.04
N GLY A 85 7.14 -2.64 -11.11
CA GLY A 85 7.82 -1.46 -10.57
C GLY A 85 8.24 -1.69 -9.12
N SER A 86 9.36 -1.08 -8.73
CA SER A 86 9.82 -1.06 -7.33
C SER A 86 9.51 0.30 -6.70
N PHE A 87 8.72 0.30 -5.63
CA PHE A 87 8.25 1.50 -4.94
C PHE A 87 8.82 1.57 -3.52
N ARG A 88 9.36 2.72 -3.11
CA ARG A 88 9.82 2.91 -1.73
C ARG A 88 8.63 3.19 -0.81
N LEU A 89 8.52 2.47 0.31
CA LEU A 89 7.34 2.60 1.20
C LEU A 89 7.19 4.01 1.78
N SER A 90 8.29 4.67 2.16
CA SER A 90 8.26 6.07 2.61
C SER A 90 7.69 7.08 1.60
N GLY A 91 7.67 6.73 0.30
CA GLY A 91 7.08 7.56 -0.75
C GLY A 91 5.59 7.29 -1.00
N LEU A 92 5.04 6.20 -0.45
CA LEU A 92 3.64 5.83 -0.63
C LEU A 92 2.74 6.67 0.28
N LYS A 93 1.62 7.15 -0.26
CA LYS A 93 0.61 7.91 0.48
C LYS A 93 -0.77 7.33 0.24
N GLY A 94 -1.65 7.45 1.24
CA GLY A 94 -3.07 7.11 1.10
C GLY A 94 -3.33 5.65 0.73
N ILE A 95 -2.52 4.73 1.26
CA ILE A 95 -2.60 3.30 0.94
C ILE A 95 -3.94 2.72 1.38
N LYS A 96 -4.63 2.03 0.48
CA LYS A 96 -5.92 1.38 0.72
C LYS A 96 -5.96 0.02 0.03
N LEU A 97 -6.45 -1.00 0.72
CA LEU A 97 -6.71 -2.29 0.10
C LEU A 97 -7.82 -2.16 -0.94
N SER A 98 -7.64 -2.80 -2.09
CA SER A 98 -8.67 -2.95 -3.12
C SER A 98 -9.38 -4.28 -2.95
N GLU A 99 -10.64 -4.35 -3.38
CA GLU A 99 -11.38 -5.61 -3.48
C GLU A 99 -10.96 -6.44 -4.70
N ASN A 100 -10.24 -5.81 -5.64
CA ASN A 100 -9.71 -6.47 -6.82
C ASN A 100 -8.63 -7.49 -6.44
N GLY A 101 -8.70 -8.67 -7.05
CA GLY A 101 -7.64 -9.68 -6.95
C GLY A 101 -6.33 -9.16 -7.57
N SER A 102 -5.21 -9.64 -7.04
CA SER A 102 -3.89 -9.47 -7.62
C SER A 102 -3.43 -10.83 -8.18
N GLU A 103 -2.59 -10.79 -9.22
CA GLU A 103 -2.01 -11.96 -9.84
C GLU A 103 -0.50 -11.97 -9.64
N LEU A 104 0.11 -13.15 -9.59
CA LEU A 104 1.55 -13.29 -9.53
C LEU A 104 2.15 -12.80 -10.85
N TRP A 105 3.13 -11.91 -10.77
CA TRP A 105 3.89 -11.50 -11.95
C TRP A 105 4.81 -12.63 -12.41
N PRO A 106 4.73 -13.10 -13.67
CA PRO A 106 5.45 -14.30 -14.11
C PRO A 106 6.97 -14.15 -14.09
N ASP A 107 7.49 -12.93 -14.30
CA ASP A 107 8.93 -12.67 -14.38
C ASP A 107 9.57 -12.32 -13.03
N ILE A 108 8.83 -12.43 -11.92
CA ILE A 108 9.41 -12.11 -10.61
C ILE A 108 10.35 -13.24 -10.16
N GLN A 109 11.62 -12.90 -9.96
CA GLN A 109 12.64 -13.85 -9.51
C GLN A 109 13.20 -13.42 -8.15
N LEU A 110 12.61 -13.92 -7.07
CA LEU A 110 13.01 -13.55 -5.70
C LEU A 110 14.45 -13.95 -5.33
N SER A 111 15.09 -14.85 -6.10
CA SER A 111 16.49 -15.20 -5.94
C SER A 111 17.47 -14.19 -6.55
N ASP A 112 16.97 -13.15 -7.23
CA ASP A 112 17.80 -12.10 -7.79
C ASP A 112 18.53 -11.35 -6.66
N GLY A 113 19.84 -11.14 -6.82
CA GLY A 113 20.68 -10.40 -5.88
C GLY A 113 20.28 -8.94 -5.69
N ARG A 114 19.27 -8.44 -6.42
CA ARG A 114 18.68 -7.12 -6.17
C ARG A 114 17.88 -7.05 -4.87
N TYR A 115 17.38 -8.17 -4.34
CA TYR A 115 16.65 -8.22 -3.07
C TYR A 115 17.59 -8.28 -1.87
N GLY A 116 17.23 -7.59 -0.79
CA GLY A 116 17.91 -7.72 0.49
C GLY A 116 17.21 -8.75 1.37
N VAL A 117 16.59 -8.30 2.46
CA VAL A 117 15.76 -9.15 3.32
C VAL A 117 14.32 -9.11 2.82
N ILE A 118 13.81 -10.24 2.32
CA ILE A 118 12.40 -10.36 1.92
C ILE A 118 11.55 -10.48 3.19
N ILE A 119 10.53 -9.61 3.32
CA ILE A 119 9.61 -9.58 4.46
C ILE A 119 8.32 -10.30 4.12
N ALA A 120 7.80 -10.07 2.92
CA ALA A 120 6.62 -10.75 2.41
C ALA A 120 6.77 -10.93 0.90
N ALA A 121 6.36 -12.07 0.36
CA ALA A 121 6.32 -12.26 -1.08
C ALA A 121 5.21 -13.24 -1.45
N TRP A 122 4.68 -13.05 -2.65
CA TRP A 122 3.68 -13.93 -3.21
C TRP A 122 4.23 -15.37 -3.31
N GLY A 123 3.46 -16.35 -2.83
CA GLY A 123 3.86 -17.76 -2.84
C GLY A 123 4.83 -18.18 -1.74
N GLN A 124 5.13 -17.30 -0.78
CA GLN A 124 5.79 -17.63 0.47
C GLN A 124 4.74 -17.44 1.58
N THR A 125 3.96 -18.48 1.89
CA THR A 125 3.06 -18.51 3.05
C THR A 125 3.26 -19.82 3.78
#